data_AF-A0A9E5C1N4-F1
#
_entry.id   AF-A0A9E5C1N4-F1
#
_cell.length_a   1.000
_cell.length_b   1.000
_cell.length_c   1.000
_cell.angle_alpha   90.00
_cell.angle_beta   90.00
_cell.angle_gamma   90.00
#
_symmetry.space_group_name_H-M   'P 1'
#
loop_
_entity.id
_entity.type
_entity.pdbx_description
1 polymer ?
#
loop_
_entity_poly.entity_id
_entity_poly.type
_entity_poly.pdbx_seq_one_letter_code
_entity_poly.pdbx_strand_id
1 'polypeptide(L)'
;MAQQSNPIEMNEAAAQGFRQRLSGVQSNQMNSPTPCTEWDVQALINHNINATGFAEGVYRGNVTVNPQDVSGPLPGGTPWNCSTQA
;
A
#
# COMPACT_ATOMS: atom_id res chain seq x y z
N MET A 1 4.02 -31.17 9.82
CA MET A 1 3.98 -29.72 10.10
C MET A 1 3.73 -29.00 8.79
N ALA A 2 2.74 -28.11 8.71
CA ALA A 2 2.56 -27.29 7.51
C ALA A 2 3.79 -26.40 7.35
N GLN A 3 4.41 -26.40 6.17
CA GLN A 3 5.42 -25.40 5.84
C GLN A 3 4.70 -24.05 5.80
N GLN A 4 4.92 -23.21 6.82
CA GLN A 4 4.52 -21.82 6.73
C GLN A 4 5.34 -21.16 5.61
N SER A 5 4.66 -20.53 4.67
CA SER A 5 5.29 -19.79 3.58
C SER A 5 6.22 -18.70 4.13
N ASN A 6 7.30 -18.41 3.41
CA ASN A 6 8.25 -17.38 3.77
C ASN A 6 7.52 -16.01 3.87
N PRO A 7 7.52 -15.35 5.05
CA PRO A 7 6.75 -14.12 5.24
C PRO A 7 7.21 -12.97 4.33
N ILE A 8 8.50 -12.94 3.95
CA ILE A 8 9.03 -11.95 3.01
C ILE A 8 8.39 -12.14 1.64
N GLU A 9 8.42 -13.37 1.11
CA GLU A 9 7.81 -13.71 -0.18
C GLU A 9 6.29 -13.45 -0.18
N MET A 10 5.62 -13.73 0.93
CA MET A 10 4.19 -13.42 1.08
C MET A 10 3.91 -11.92 1.00
N ASN A 11 4.71 -11.09 1.67
CA ASN A 11 4.55 -9.64 1.62
C ASN A 11 4.86 -9.08 0.22
N GLU A 12 5.89 -9.61 -0.45
CA GLU A 12 6.20 -9.24 -1.84
C GLU A 12 5.07 -9.60 -2.80
N ALA A 13 4.49 -10.79 -2.67
CA ALA A 13 3.35 -11.22 -3.46
C ALA A 13 2.09 -10.36 -3.19
N ALA A 14 1.84 -10.01 -1.93
CA ALA A 14 0.76 -9.09 -1.56
C ALA A 14 0.95 -7.70 -2.18
N ALA A 15 2.16 -7.14 -2.09
CA ALA A 15 2.50 -5.85 -2.69
C ALA A 15 2.36 -5.88 -4.24
N GLN A 16 2.75 -6.97 -4.89
CA GLN A 16 2.56 -7.16 -6.34
C GLN A 16 1.06 -7.21 -6.70
N GLY A 17 0.27 -8.00 -5.97
CA GLY A 17 -1.16 -8.11 -6.19
C GLY A 17 -1.91 -6.80 -5.94
N PHE A 18 -1.44 -5.99 -4.99
CA PHE A 18 -1.97 -4.65 -4.76
C PHE A 18 -1.65 -3.70 -5.92
N ARG A 19 -0.39 -3.67 -6.41
CA ARG A 19 0.00 -2.86 -7.57
C ARG A 19 -0.84 -3.18 -8.82
N GLN A 20 -1.13 -4.45 -9.05
CA GLN A 20 -1.98 -4.88 -10.17
C GLN A 20 -3.43 -4.34 -10.07
N ARG A 21 -3.97 -4.21 -8.86
CA ARG A 21 -5.31 -3.65 -8.64
C ARG A 21 -5.29 -2.12 -8.74
N LEU A 22 -4.23 -1.50 -8.22
CA LEU A 22 -4.04 -0.05 -8.25
C LEU A 22 -3.98 0.51 -9.67
N SER A 23 -3.48 -0.27 -10.65
CA SER A 23 -3.44 0.15 -12.05
C SER A 23 -4.82 0.43 -12.67
N GLY A 24 -5.90 -0.11 -12.08
CA GLY A 24 -7.27 0.16 -12.50
C GLY A 24 -7.89 1.40 -11.84
N VAL A 25 -7.25 1.98 -10.82
CA VAL A 25 -7.78 3.12 -10.06
C VAL A 25 -7.40 4.42 -10.76
N GLN A 26 -8.42 5.23 -11.07
CA GLN A 26 -8.25 6.55 -11.67
C GLN A 26 -8.10 7.63 -10.57
N SER A 27 -7.41 8.73 -10.90
CA SER A 27 -7.18 9.83 -9.96
C SER A 27 -8.48 10.50 -9.47
N ASN A 28 -9.53 10.52 -10.30
CA ASN A 28 -10.82 11.07 -9.92
C ASN A 28 -11.64 10.14 -8.99
N GLN A 29 -11.16 8.93 -8.70
CA GLN A 29 -11.84 7.96 -7.84
C GLN A 29 -11.38 8.01 -6.38
N MET A 30 -10.42 8.86 -6.01
CA MET A 30 -9.85 8.90 -4.64
C MET A 30 -10.90 9.04 -3.53
N ASN A 31 -11.97 9.80 -3.78
CA ASN A 31 -13.08 9.99 -2.83
C ASN A 31 -14.28 9.03 -3.06
N SER A 32 -14.12 8.03 -3.93
CA SER A 32 -15.20 7.05 -4.18
C SER A 32 -15.35 6.10 -2.99
N PRO A 33 -16.58 5.65 -2.68
CA PRO A 33 -16.80 4.71 -1.59
C PRO A 33 -16.16 3.35 -1.88
N THR A 34 -15.73 2.66 -0.83
CA THR A 34 -15.31 1.25 -0.90
C THR A 34 -16.33 0.35 -0.18
N PRO A 35 -16.28 -0.98 -0.35
CA PRO A 35 -17.11 -1.90 0.43
C PRO A 35 -16.90 -1.79 1.95
N CYS A 36 -15.71 -1.35 2.39
CA CYS A 36 -15.44 -0.92 3.75
C CYS A 36 -15.89 0.54 3.89
N THR A 37 -17.14 0.75 4.30
CA THR A 37 -17.81 2.07 4.23
C THR A 37 -17.13 3.18 5.03
N GLU A 38 -16.28 2.82 5.98
CA GLU A 38 -15.43 3.74 6.74
C GLU A 38 -14.31 4.37 5.90
N TRP A 39 -13.97 3.81 4.75
CA TRP A 39 -12.85 4.23 3.90
C TRP A 39 -13.28 4.53 2.47
N ASP A 40 -12.81 5.66 1.96
CA ASP A 40 -12.75 5.93 0.53
C ASP A 40 -11.54 5.22 -0.11
N VAL A 41 -11.44 5.32 -1.43
CA VAL A 41 -10.36 4.69 -2.19
C VAL A 41 -8.98 5.17 -1.73
N GLN A 42 -8.81 6.46 -1.41
CA GLN A 42 -7.54 7.01 -0.95
C GLN A 42 -7.13 6.41 0.41
N ALA A 43 -8.06 6.36 1.36
CA ALA A 43 -7.83 5.76 2.68
C ALA A 43 -7.45 4.28 2.56
N LEU A 44 -8.13 3.54 1.68
CA LEU A 44 -7.79 2.12 1.42
C LEU A 44 -6.40 1.96 0.79
N ILE A 45 -6.00 2.85 -0.12
CA ILE A 45 -4.66 2.82 -0.72
C ILE A 45 -3.60 3.11 0.34
N ASN A 46 -3.79 4.16 1.15
CA ASN A 46 -2.89 4.50 2.26
C ASN A 46 -2.74 3.32 3.23
N HIS A 47 -3.84 2.66 3.59
CA HIS A 47 -3.81 1.48 4.45
C HIS A 47 -2.90 0.38 3.88
N ASN A 48 -3.04 0.05 2.59
CA ASN A 48 -2.23 -1.00 1.96
C ASN A 48 -0.74 -0.63 1.89
N ILE A 49 -0.42 0.64 1.59
CA ILE A 49 0.97 1.11 1.58
C ILE A 49 1.58 0.99 2.98
N ASN A 50 0.88 1.47 4.01
CA ASN A 50 1.36 1.43 5.38
C ASN A 50 1.42 0.01 5.95
N ALA A 51 0.52 -0.89 5.53
CA ALA A 51 0.58 -2.31 5.90
C ALA A 51 1.83 -3.00 5.32
N THR A 52 2.15 -2.78 4.04
CA THR A 52 3.37 -3.32 3.42
C THR A 52 4.64 -2.74 4.05
N GLY A 53 4.68 -1.42 4.29
CA GLY A 53 5.80 -0.76 4.95
C GLY A 53 5.99 -1.21 6.41
N PHE A 54 4.88 -1.46 7.12
CA PHE A 54 4.93 -2.02 8.47
C PHE A 54 5.54 -3.42 8.48
N ALA A 55 5.09 -4.30 7.58
CA ALA A 55 5.64 -5.64 7.44
C ALA A 55 7.15 -5.62 7.13
N GLU A 56 7.58 -4.76 6.20
CA GLU A 56 9.00 -4.56 5.91
C GLU A 56 9.77 -4.08 7.15
N GLY A 57 9.23 -3.10 7.88
CA GLY A 57 9.81 -2.61 9.13
C GLY A 57 9.96 -3.69 10.18
N VAL A 58 8.98 -4.60 10.31
CA VAL A 58 9.05 -5.78 11.19
C VAL A 58 10.20 -6.70 10.77
N TYR A 59 10.34 -7.01 9.48
CA TYR A 59 11.41 -7.88 8.99
C TYR A 59 12.80 -7.29 9.22
N ARG A 60 12.93 -5.96 9.11
CA ARG A 60 14.18 -5.24 9.32
C ARG A 60 14.46 -4.89 10.79
N GLY A 61 13.50 -5.09 11.69
CA GLY A 61 13.61 -4.67 13.09
C GLY A 61 13.57 -3.14 13.28
N ASN A 62 12.96 -2.40 12.35
CA ASN A 62 12.87 -0.94 12.37
C ASN A 62 11.53 -0.46 11.79
N VAL A 63 10.46 -0.52 12.60
CA VAL A 63 9.12 -0.05 12.20
C VAL A 63 9.07 1.48 12.26
N THR A 64 8.76 2.12 11.14
CA THR A 64 8.68 3.58 11.00
C THR A 64 7.31 4.10 10.56
N VAL A 65 6.38 3.20 10.21
CA VAL A 65 5.04 3.54 9.74
C VAL A 65 3.98 2.97 10.67
N ASN A 66 2.85 3.66 10.80
CA ASN A 66 1.67 3.14 11.48
C ASN A 66 0.71 2.52 10.44
N PRO A 67 0.48 1.20 10.45
CA PRO A 67 -0.42 0.54 9.49
C PRO A 67 -1.90 0.95 9.64
N GLN A 68 -2.27 1.61 10.74
CA GLN A 68 -3.62 2.12 10.97
C GLN A 68 -3.80 3.58 10.54
N ASP A 69 -2.70 4.28 10.17
CA ASP A 69 -2.82 5.61 9.60
C ASP A 69 -3.29 5.50 8.15
N VAL A 70 -4.52 5.92 7.89
CA VAL A 70 -5.14 5.94 6.56
C VAL A 70 -5.31 7.37 6.03
N SER A 71 -4.87 8.36 6.81
CA SER A 71 -5.09 9.77 6.55
C SER A 71 -4.02 10.38 5.64
N GLY A 72 -4.29 11.59 5.14
CA GLY A 72 -3.33 12.36 4.35
C GLY A 72 -3.24 11.96 2.86
N PRO A 73 -2.43 12.70 2.08
CA PRO A 73 -2.23 12.42 0.66
C PRO A 73 -1.46 11.12 0.45
N LEU A 74 -1.64 10.51 -0.72
CA LEU A 74 -0.83 9.36 -1.12
C LEU A 74 0.68 9.71 -1.08
N PRO A 75 1.55 8.82 -0.57
CA PRO A 75 2.99 9.02 -0.60
C PRO A 75 3.49 9.26 -2.02
N GLY A 76 4.29 10.31 -2.20
CA GLY A 76 4.77 10.69 -3.53
C GLY A 76 3.77 11.50 -4.36
N GLY A 77 2.85 12.25 -3.75
CA GLY A 77 1.89 13.16 -4.42
C GLY A 77 2.49 14.29 -5.29
N THR A 78 3.79 14.30 -5.54
CA THR A 78 4.36 14.96 -6.72
C THR A 78 4.12 14.06 -7.94
N PRO A 79 3.60 14.58 -9.07
CA PRO A 79 3.36 13.77 -10.27
C PRO A 79 4.57 12.89 -10.57
N TRP A 80 4.33 11.60 -10.82
CA TRP A 80 5.35 10.69 -11.32
C TRP A 80 5.95 11.28 -12.59
N ASN A 81 7.08 11.98 -12.47
CA ASN A 81 7.78 12.48 -13.62
C ASN A 81 8.59 11.30 -14.17
N CYS A 82 8.37 10.95 -15.43
CA CYS A 82 9.20 9.95 -16.11
C CYS A 82 10.66 10.42 -16.28
N SER A 83 10.98 11.68 -15.96
CA SER A 83 12.28 12.31 -16.19
C SER A 83 13.32 12.13 -15.08
N THR A 84 12.98 11.55 -13.92
CA THR A 84 13.94 11.25 -12.83
C THR A 84 14.35 9.78 -12.79
N GLN A 85 14.02 9.02 -13.84
CA GLN A 85 14.66 7.73 -14.14
C GLN A 85 15.56 7.91 -15.36
N ALA A 86 16.71 8.53 -15.15
CA ALA A 86 17.85 8.54 -16.07
C ALA A 86 19.14 8.43 -15.26
#